data_AF-A0A2E4MBD2-F1
#
_entry.id   AF-A0A2E4MBD2-F1
#
_cell.length_a   1.000
_cell.length_b   1.000
_cell.length_c   1.000
_cell.angle_alpha   90.00
_cell.angle_beta   90.00
_cell.angle_gamma   90.00
#
_symmetry.space_group_name_H-M   'P 1'
#
loop_
_entity.id
_entity.type
_entity.pdbx_description
1 polymer ?
#
loop_
_entity_poly.entity_id
_entity_poly.type
_entity_poly.pdbx_seq_one_letter_code
_entity_poly.pdbx_strand_id
1 'polypeptide(L)'
;MNASTAERYLTQTLYFFGLTCVLAFIPLVMPVSWMQWVHEQILGMGEFPEAPITVYLARSTSALCGMYGLLGLLMARNIQKYDQLIYLHGRTLLVVCVIGVTLAWECGLPMAWVIIDGIGGVTLGLVTIYLHRQACAKPAGTDD
;
A
#
# COMPACT_ATOMS: atom_id res chain seq x y z
N MET A 1 23.17 5.34 -7.94
CA MET A 1 22.08 5.87 -8.79
C MET A 1 22.09 7.38 -8.65
N ASN A 2 21.87 8.14 -9.74
CA ASN A 2 21.83 9.60 -9.67
C ASN A 2 20.53 10.08 -9.01
N ALA A 3 20.55 11.21 -8.31
CA ALA A 3 19.41 11.71 -7.54
C ALA A 3 18.14 11.90 -8.40
N SER A 4 18.28 12.44 -9.62
CA SER A 4 17.15 12.60 -10.56
C SER A 4 16.55 11.26 -11.02
N THR A 5 17.37 10.22 -11.16
CA THR A 5 16.90 8.87 -11.48
C THR A 5 16.16 8.26 -10.29
N ALA A 6 16.67 8.45 -9.07
CA ALA A 6 16.02 7.99 -7.85
C ALA A 6 14.65 8.65 -7.64
N GLU A 7 14.57 9.96 -7.87
CA GLU A 7 13.32 10.73 -7.77
C GLU A 7 12.27 10.24 -8.78
N ARG A 8 12.68 9.95 -10.02
CA ARG A 8 11.78 9.38 -11.04
C ARG A 8 11.25 8.01 -10.63
N TYR A 9 12.11 7.12 -10.14
CA TYR A 9 11.67 5.81 -9.67
C TYR A 9 10.76 5.92 -8.44
N LEU A 10 11.08 6.80 -7.49
CA LEU A 10 10.24 7.05 -6.32
C LEU A 10 8.85 7.55 -6.72
N THR A 11 8.80 8.48 -7.68
CA THR A 11 7.56 8.99 -8.26
C THR A 11 6.75 7.86 -8.89
N GLN A 12 7.37 7.00 -9.69
CA GLN A 12 6.71 5.85 -10.30
C GLN A 12 6.18 4.87 -9.24
N THR A 13 6.99 4.55 -8.23
CA THR A 13 6.58 3.67 -7.11
C THR A 13 5.34 4.20 -6.40
N LEU A 14 5.35 5.49 -6.01
CA LEU A 14 4.21 6.13 -5.34
C LEU A 14 2.98 6.23 -6.26
N TYR A 15 3.20 6.46 -7.55
CA TYR A 15 2.12 6.51 -8.53
C TYR A 15 1.44 5.15 -8.72
N PHE A 16 2.21 4.08 -8.95
CA PHE A 16 1.66 2.73 -9.09
C PHE A 16 0.99 2.24 -7.81
N PHE A 17 1.59 2.51 -6.66
CA PHE A 17 0.98 2.26 -5.36
C PHE A 17 -0.36 2.99 -5.23
N GLY A 18 -0.36 4.31 -5.46
CA GLY A 18 -1.54 5.14 -5.34
C GLY A 18 -2.65 4.71 -6.30
N LEU A 19 -2.30 4.42 -7.55
CA LEU A 19 -3.23 3.96 -8.58
C LEU A 19 -3.89 2.63 -8.18
N THR A 20 -3.09 1.66 -7.71
CA THR A 20 -3.59 0.35 -7.26
C THR A 20 -4.55 0.50 -6.09
N CYS A 21 -4.21 1.35 -5.11
CA CYS A 21 -5.06 1.61 -3.97
C CYS A 21 -6.36 2.35 -4.33
N VAL A 22 -6.34 3.29 -5.29
CA VAL A 22 -7.56 3.98 -5.75
C VAL A 22 -8.57 3.02 -6.39
N LEU A 23 -8.11 1.91 -6.99
CA LEU A 23 -9.02 0.87 -7.48
C LEU A 23 -9.87 0.24 -6.35
N ALA A 24 -9.48 0.38 -5.08
CA ALA A 24 -10.28 -0.03 -3.94
C ALA A 24 -11.60 0.76 -3.80
N PHE A 25 -11.80 1.87 -4.51
CA PHE A 25 -13.14 2.48 -4.58
C PHE A 25 -14.16 1.61 -5.34
N ILE A 26 -13.72 0.63 -6.14
CA ILE A 26 -14.61 -0.33 -6.78
C ILE A 26 -15.28 -1.22 -5.71
N PRO A 27 -14.53 -1.94 -4.83
CA PRO A 27 -15.13 -2.75 -3.78
C PRO A 27 -15.91 -1.96 -2.73
N LEU A 28 -15.67 -0.64 -2.60
CA LEU A 28 -16.50 0.23 -1.76
C LEU A 28 -17.97 0.25 -2.22
N VAL A 29 -18.22 0.30 -3.53
CA VAL A 29 -19.57 0.48 -4.09
C VAL A 29 -20.16 -0.80 -4.70
N MET A 30 -19.36 -1.85 -4.84
CA MET A 30 -19.81 -3.07 -5.52
C MET A 30 -20.86 -3.85 -4.71
N PRO A 31 -21.68 -4.68 -5.39
CA PRO A 31 -22.63 -5.58 -4.75
C PRO A 31 -21.95 -6.62 -3.85
N VAL A 32 -22.64 -7.04 -2.78
CA VAL A 32 -22.14 -8.09 -1.86
C VAL A 32 -21.92 -9.41 -2.59
N SER A 33 -22.74 -9.71 -3.60
CA SER A 33 -22.59 -10.92 -4.44
C SER A 33 -21.24 -11.01 -5.16
N TRP A 34 -20.64 -9.87 -5.53
CA TRP A 34 -19.31 -9.89 -6.11
C TRP A 34 -18.25 -10.19 -5.06
N MET A 35 -18.41 -9.68 -3.82
CA MET A 35 -17.49 -9.98 -2.72
C MET A 35 -17.55 -11.46 -2.35
N GLN A 36 -18.76 -12.02 -2.29
CA GLN A 36 -18.99 -13.47 -2.13
C GLN A 36 -18.27 -14.27 -3.21
N TRP A 37 -18.50 -13.92 -4.48
CA TRP A 37 -17.88 -14.64 -5.60
C TRP A 37 -16.35 -14.59 -5.55
N VAL A 38 -15.75 -13.44 -5.21
CA VAL A 38 -14.29 -13.35 -5.05
C VAL A 38 -13.80 -14.18 -3.86
N HIS A 39 -14.48 -14.08 -2.71
CA HIS A 39 -14.10 -14.80 -1.48
C HIS A 39 -14.14 -16.31 -1.66
N GLU A 40 -15.16 -16.82 -2.35
CA GLU A 40 -15.35 -18.24 -2.61
C GLU A 40 -14.49 -18.75 -3.78
N GLN A 41 -14.60 -18.10 -4.94
CA GLN A 41 -14.12 -18.67 -6.21
C GLN A 41 -12.68 -18.28 -6.54
N ILE A 42 -12.25 -17.09 -6.13
CA ILE A 42 -10.88 -16.60 -6.39
C ILE A 42 -9.97 -16.90 -5.20
N LEU A 43 -10.44 -16.57 -3.99
CA LEU A 43 -9.63 -16.66 -2.77
C LEU A 43 -9.72 -18.04 -2.11
N GLY A 44 -10.78 -18.81 -2.39
CA GLY A 44 -10.98 -20.13 -1.79
C GLY A 44 -11.16 -20.08 -0.27
N MET A 45 -11.66 -18.96 0.27
CA MET A 45 -11.81 -18.72 1.71
C MET A 45 -13.18 -19.18 2.25
N GLY A 46 -13.97 -19.88 1.43
CA GLY A 46 -15.32 -20.34 1.78
C GLY A 46 -16.38 -19.27 1.62
N GLU A 47 -17.55 -19.47 2.22
CA GLU A 47 -18.66 -18.51 2.15
C GLU A 47 -18.32 -17.19 2.84
N PHE A 48 -18.64 -16.07 2.19
CA PHE A 48 -18.43 -14.75 2.77
C PHE A 48 -19.44 -14.49 3.91
N PRO A 49 -19.01 -14.14 5.13
CA PRO A 49 -19.93 -13.92 6.23
C PRO A 49 -20.86 -12.72 5.98
N GLU A 50 -22.17 -12.96 5.82
CA GLU A 50 -23.17 -11.91 5.57
C GLU A 50 -23.56 -11.08 6.82
N ALA A 51 -22.79 -11.17 7.89
CA ALA A 51 -23.03 -10.33 9.07
C ALA A 51 -22.87 -8.83 8.68
N PRO A 52 -23.75 -7.92 9.16
CA PRO A 52 -23.70 -6.50 8.79
C PRO A 52 -22.32 -5.85 9.04
N ILE A 53 -21.64 -6.28 10.10
CA ILE A 53 -20.31 -5.78 10.46
C ILE A 53 -19.26 -6.16 9.41
N THR A 54 -19.32 -7.35 8.81
CA THR A 54 -18.35 -7.82 7.82
C THR A 54 -18.45 -6.98 6.54
N VAL A 55 -19.68 -6.75 6.05
CA VAL A 55 -19.93 -5.91 4.87
C VAL A 55 -19.49 -4.47 5.14
N TYR A 56 -19.81 -3.92 6.31
CA TYR A 56 -19.41 -2.58 6.70
C TYR A 56 -17.88 -2.43 6.77
N LEU A 57 -17.19 -3.38 7.41
CA LEU A 57 -15.73 -3.36 7.51
C LEU A 57 -15.05 -3.54 6.16
N ALA A 58 -15.50 -4.47 5.32
CA ALA A 58 -14.94 -4.67 3.98
C ALA A 58 -15.03 -3.39 3.13
N ARG A 59 -16.19 -2.70 3.18
CA ARG A 59 -16.39 -1.42 2.49
C ARG A 59 -15.58 -0.29 3.10
N SER A 60 -15.54 -0.19 4.44
CA SER A 60 -14.78 0.85 5.14
C SER A 60 -13.28 0.71 4.87
N THR A 61 -12.74 -0.51 4.89
CA THR A 61 -11.36 -0.80 4.51
C THR A 61 -11.09 -0.39 3.07
N SER A 62 -12.01 -0.70 2.16
CA SER A 62 -11.91 -0.28 0.75
C SER A 62 -11.88 1.25 0.59
N ALA A 63 -12.70 1.98 1.34
CA ALA A 63 -12.67 3.46 1.37
C ALA A 63 -11.34 4.00 1.91
N LEU A 64 -10.83 3.42 2.99
CA LEU A 64 -9.54 3.81 3.58
C LEU A 64 -8.39 3.55 2.62
N CYS A 65 -8.36 2.39 1.96
CA CYS A 65 -7.39 2.08 0.91
C CYS A 65 -7.48 3.06 -0.25
N GLY A 66 -8.69 3.37 -0.75
CA GLY A 66 -8.89 4.34 -1.81
C GLY A 66 -8.41 5.74 -1.45
N MET A 67 -8.75 6.23 -0.24
CA MET A 67 -8.26 7.49 0.30
C MET A 67 -6.73 7.50 0.42
N TYR A 68 -6.14 6.41 0.91
CA TYR A 68 -4.69 6.27 1.01
C TYR A 68 -4.00 6.26 -0.36
N GLY A 69 -4.65 5.69 -1.37
CA GLY A 69 -4.21 5.76 -2.75
C GLY A 69 -4.17 7.19 -3.29
N LEU A 70 -5.19 8.01 -2.99
CA LEU A 70 -5.20 9.43 -3.35
C LEU A 70 -4.02 10.19 -2.71
N LEU A 71 -3.68 9.89 -1.45
CA LEU A 71 -2.50 10.44 -0.78
C LEU A 71 -1.21 10.01 -1.49
N GLY A 72 -1.10 8.74 -1.89
CA GLY A 72 0.00 8.22 -2.72
C GLY A 72 0.18 9.00 -4.02
N LEU A 73 -0.91 9.20 -4.76
CA LEU A 73 -0.91 9.98 -5.99
C LEU A 73 -0.56 11.46 -5.77
N LEU A 74 -1.00 12.06 -4.65
CA LEU A 74 -0.65 13.44 -4.29
C LEU A 74 0.85 13.56 -3.99
N MET A 75 1.41 12.64 -3.21
CA MET A 75 2.85 12.60 -2.91
C MET A 75 3.67 12.45 -4.19
N ALA A 76 3.22 11.61 -5.13
CA ALA A 76 3.87 11.42 -6.43
C ALA A 76 3.94 12.69 -7.29
N ARG A 77 3.10 13.72 -7.05
CA ARG A 77 3.14 14.96 -7.85
C ARG A 77 4.34 15.84 -7.56
N ASN A 78 4.86 15.81 -6.33
CA ASN A 78 6.00 16.65 -5.94
C ASN A 78 6.75 16.02 -4.76
N ILE A 79 7.81 15.27 -5.08
CA ILE A 79 8.62 14.55 -4.09
C ILE A 79 9.29 15.52 -3.12
N GLN A 80 9.81 16.65 -3.60
CA GLN A 80 10.52 17.62 -2.76
C GLN A 80 9.61 18.31 -1.75
N LYS A 81 8.37 18.61 -2.13
CA LYS A 81 7.38 19.24 -1.24
C LYS A 81 6.88 18.27 -0.17
N TYR A 82 6.82 16.98 -0.47
CA TYR A 82 6.23 15.96 0.40
C TYR A 82 7.28 14.99 0.98
N ASP A 83 8.55 15.40 1.05
CA ASP A 83 9.68 14.56 1.46
C ASP A 83 9.46 13.85 2.80
N GLN A 84 9.13 14.60 3.86
CA GLN A 84 8.88 14.08 5.20
C GLN A 84 7.67 13.14 5.22
N LEU A 85 6.64 13.45 4.44
CA LEU A 85 5.44 12.63 4.35
C LEU A 85 5.72 11.32 3.62
N ILE A 86 6.54 11.32 2.57
CA ILE A 86 6.97 10.13 1.84
C ILE A 86 7.83 9.23 2.73
N TYR A 87 8.76 9.81 3.49
CA TYR A 87 9.57 9.05 4.43
C TYR A 87 8.74 8.43 5.56
N LEU A 88 7.78 9.20 6.10
CA LEU A 88 6.83 8.69 7.10
C LEU A 88 5.96 7.58 6.50
N HIS A 89 5.43 7.77 5.29
CA HIS A 89 4.65 6.76 4.57
C HIS A 89 5.40 5.44 4.46
N GLY A 90 6.65 5.45 3.99
CA GLY A 90 7.45 4.23 3.89
C GLY A 90 7.68 3.53 5.24
N ARG A 91 7.94 4.28 6.32
CA ARG A 91 8.12 3.72 7.66
C ARG A 91 6.82 3.14 8.23
N THR A 92 5.72 3.87 8.10
CA THR A 92 4.41 3.42 8.58
C THR A 92 3.98 2.16 7.83
N LEU A 93 4.22 2.10 6.51
CA LEU A 93 3.91 0.92 5.71
C LEU A 93 4.67 -0.31 6.22
N LEU A 94 5.97 -0.19 6.55
CA LEU A 94 6.73 -1.29 7.15
C LEU A 94 6.11 -1.79 8.45
N VAL A 95 5.80 -0.88 9.38
CA VAL A 95 5.24 -1.25 10.68
C VAL A 95 3.88 -1.90 10.52
N VAL A 96 3.00 -1.30 9.73
CA VAL A 96 1.64 -1.80 9.50
C VAL A 96 1.67 -3.16 8.82
N CYS A 97 2.52 -3.38 7.81
CA CYS A 97 2.58 -4.66 7.11
C CYS A 97 3.19 -5.77 7.98
N VAL A 98 4.19 -5.47 8.82
CA VAL A 98 4.72 -6.45 9.79
C VAL A 98 3.62 -6.88 10.77
N ILE A 99 2.87 -5.91 11.33
CA ILE A 99 1.73 -6.22 12.22
C ILE A 99 0.64 -6.98 11.46
N GLY A 100 0.33 -6.56 10.22
CA GLY A 100 -0.67 -7.18 9.36
C GLY A 100 -0.36 -8.66 9.08
N VAL A 101 0.90 -8.99 8.78
CA VAL A 101 1.35 -10.38 8.60
C VAL A 101 1.15 -11.20 9.87
N THR A 102 1.48 -10.65 11.04
CA THR A 102 1.27 -11.38 12.31
C THR A 102 -0.20 -11.64 12.57
N LEU A 103 -1.08 -10.65 12.32
CA LEU A 103 -2.52 -10.81 12.47
C LEU A 103 -3.10 -11.79 11.45
N ALA A 104 -2.66 -11.72 10.19
CA ALA A 104 -3.10 -12.62 9.13
C ALA A 104 -2.77 -14.08 9.46
N TRP A 105 -1.60 -14.31 10.06
CA TRP A 105 -1.19 -15.61 10.58
C TRP A 105 -2.08 -16.07 11.73
N GLU A 106 -2.33 -15.22 12.73
CA GLU A 106 -3.17 -15.53 13.89
C GLU A 106 -4.63 -15.82 13.51
N CYS A 107 -5.16 -15.12 12.50
CA CYS A 107 -6.49 -15.35 11.96
C CYS A 107 -6.61 -16.59 11.06
N GLY A 108 -5.50 -17.30 10.80
CA GLY A 108 -5.50 -18.51 9.99
C GLY A 108 -5.79 -18.27 8.50
N LEU A 109 -5.42 -17.09 7.97
CA LEU A 109 -5.57 -16.82 6.54
C LEU A 109 -4.67 -17.74 5.70
N PRO A 110 -5.03 -18.03 4.43
CA PRO A 110 -4.20 -18.83 3.54
C PRO A 110 -2.76 -18.32 3.45
N MET A 111 -1.79 -19.24 3.48
CA MET A 111 -0.37 -18.91 3.44
C MET A 111 0.02 -18.01 2.26
N ALA A 112 -0.59 -18.24 1.09
CA ALA A 112 -0.37 -17.39 -0.08
C ALA A 112 -0.73 -15.92 0.19
N TRP A 113 -1.82 -15.68 0.94
CA TRP A 113 -2.26 -14.34 1.31
C TRP A 113 -1.27 -13.66 2.26
N VAL A 114 -0.85 -14.37 3.31
CA VAL A 114 0.14 -13.88 4.29
C VAL A 114 1.45 -13.51 3.62
N ILE A 115 1.92 -14.35 2.69
CA ILE A 115 3.17 -14.12 1.94
C ILE A 115 3.06 -12.91 1.02
N ILE A 116 1.96 -12.81 0.25
CA ILE A 116 1.75 -11.70 -0.68
C ILE A 116 1.65 -10.37 0.06
N ASP A 117 0.86 -10.32 1.14
CA ASP A 117 0.65 -9.11 1.94
C ASP A 117 1.96 -8.65 2.60
N GLY A 118 2.70 -9.60 3.19
CA GLY A 118 3.98 -9.34 3.82
C GLY A 118 5.08 -8.91 2.85
N ILE A 119 5.35 -9.70 1.82
CA ILE A 119 6.41 -9.40 0.85
C ILE A 119 6.09 -8.12 0.10
N GLY A 120 4.84 -7.93 -0.36
CA GLY A 120 4.44 -6.76 -1.11
C GLY A 120 4.59 -5.48 -0.29
N GLY A 121 4.00 -5.45 0.90
CA GLY A 121 4.00 -4.28 1.77
C GLY A 121 5.39 -3.92 2.31
N VAL A 122 6.14 -4.91 2.80
CA VAL A 122 7.50 -4.69 3.32
C VAL A 122 8.45 -4.23 2.22
N THR A 123 8.40 -4.89 1.05
CA THR A 123 9.24 -4.49 -0.09
C THR A 123 8.93 -3.08 -0.53
N LEU A 124 7.66 -2.71 -0.64
CA LEU A 124 7.25 -1.36 -1.03
C LEU A 124 7.74 -0.31 -0.02
N GLY A 125 7.63 -0.59 1.28
CA GLY A 125 8.12 0.30 2.33
C GLY A 125 9.64 0.50 2.28
N LEU A 126 10.40 -0.60 2.13
CA LEU A 126 11.86 -0.56 2.02
C LEU A 126 12.31 0.19 0.76
N VAL A 127 11.70 -0.12 -0.39
CA VAL A 127 12.01 0.54 -1.67
C VAL A 127 11.73 2.04 -1.58
N THR A 128 10.60 2.44 -1.00
CA THR A 128 10.25 3.85 -0.82
C THR A 128 11.30 4.58 0.03
N ILE A 129 11.69 4.01 1.17
CA ILE A 129 12.71 4.59 2.05
C ILE A 129 14.07 4.68 1.35
N TYR A 130 14.46 3.61 0.64
CA TYR A 130 15.73 3.54 -0.07
C TYR A 130 15.83 4.56 -1.21
N LEU A 131 14.78 4.69 -2.01
CA LEU A 131 14.71 5.66 -3.10
C LEU A 131 14.65 7.10 -2.56
N HIS A 132 13.86 7.34 -1.50
CA HIS A 132 13.81 8.65 -0.82
C HIS A 132 15.19 9.08 -0.33
N ARG A 133 15.92 8.19 0.35
CA ARG A 133 17.29 8.49 0.82
C ARG A 133 18.25 8.87 -0.30
N GLN A 134 18.12 8.26 -1.48
CA GLN A 134 18.96 8.57 -2.62
C GLN A 134 18.55 9.83 -3.37
N ALA A 135 17.25 10.13 -3.44
CA ALA A 135 16.75 11.36 -4.03
C ALA A 135 17.12 12.59 -3.18
N CYS A 136 17.10 12.45 -1.85
CA CYS A 136 17.40 13.53 -0.90
C CYS A 136 18.85 13.54 -0.39
N ALA A 137 19.72 12.63 -0.84
CA ALA A 137 21.14 12.69 -0.51
C ALA A 137 21.74 13.95 -1.15
N LYS A 138 22.20 14.90 -0.32
CA LYS A 138 22.96 16.07 -0.79
C LYS A 138 24.16 15.59 -1.62
N PRO A 139 24.52 16.26 -2.72
CA PRO A 139 25.76 15.97 -3.43
C PRO A 139 26.93 16.10 -2.45
N ALA A 140 27.79 15.08 -2.38
CA ALA A 140 29.02 15.18 -1.61
C ALA A 140 29.96 16.16 -2.32
N GLY A 141 30.19 17.32 -1.71
CA GLY A 141 31.28 18.23 -2.03
C GLY A 141 30.96 19.37 -3.01
N THR A 142 30.63 20.53 -2.45
CA THR A 142 31.22 21.83 -2.80
C THR A 142 31.18 22.68 -1.53
N ASP A 143 32.03 22.31 -0.57
CA ASP A 143 32.52 23.28 0.41
C ASP A 143 33.80 23.84 -0.24
N ASP A 144 33.66 25.01 -0.88
CA ASP A 144 34.79 25.88 -1.26
C ASP A 144 35.35 26.58 -0.01
#